data_AF-A0AAC8Q9C0-F1
#
_entry.id   AF-A0AAC8Q9C0-F1
#
_cell.length_a   1.000
_cell.length_b   1.000
_cell.length_c   1.000
_cell.angle_alpha   90.00
_cell.angle_beta   90.00
_cell.angle_gamma   90.00
#
_symmetry.space_group_name_H-M   'P 1'
#
loop_
_entity.id
_entity.type
_entity.pdbx_description
1 polymer ?
#
loop_
_entity_poly.entity_id
_entity_poly.type
_entity_poly.pdbx_seq_one_letter_code
_entity_poly.pdbx_strand_id
1 'polypeptide(L)'
;MDASIALCATHPERPADGTCSRCGTFVCEHCRRWQVGRMLCLRCHQVALGEKPSRRANVALAFATLGFCGFVPGLVAIVLGHQELAAIRRGEAPGSGEGVAVLARNVGWFHLALLVIVVIGLALRA
;
A
#
# COMPACT_ATOMS: atom_id res chain seq x y z
N MET A 1 14.29 23.50 -28.72
CA MET A 1 14.62 22.77 -27.49
C MET A 1 14.39 21.30 -27.79
N ASP A 2 15.46 20.57 -28.11
CA ASP A 2 15.39 19.14 -28.32
C ASP A 2 15.16 18.47 -26.97
N ALA A 3 13.91 18.09 -26.70
CA ALA A 3 13.60 17.29 -25.53
C ALA A 3 14.23 15.91 -25.73
N SER A 4 15.33 15.64 -25.04
CA SER A 4 15.96 14.32 -25.02
C SER A 4 14.92 13.29 -24.55
N ILE A 5 14.43 12.46 -25.46
CA ILE A 5 13.47 11.40 -25.15
C ILE A 5 14.20 10.38 -24.28
N ALA A 6 13.75 10.23 -23.03
CA ALA A 6 14.27 9.19 -22.15
C ALA A 6 13.88 7.82 -22.73
N LEU A 7 14.84 6.90 -22.81
CA LEU A 7 14.64 5.56 -23.38
C LEU A 7 14.52 4.53 -22.25
N CYS A 8 13.79 3.45 -22.51
CA CYS A 8 13.69 2.37 -21.54
C CYS A 8 15.06 1.71 -21.34
N ALA A 9 15.45 1.50 -20.08
CA ALA A 9 16.74 0.89 -19.76
C ALA A 9 16.90 -0.57 -20.23
N THR A 10 15.79 -1.25 -20.54
CA THR A 10 15.78 -2.62 -21.07
C THR A 10 15.55 -2.66 -22.57
N HIS A 11 14.89 -1.63 -23.13
CA HIS A 11 14.55 -1.53 -24.54
C HIS A 11 14.98 -0.14 -25.03
N PRO A 12 16.26 0.05 -25.42
CA PRO A 12 16.79 1.34 -25.87
C PRO A 12 16.06 1.89 -27.09
N GLU A 13 15.35 1.04 -27.84
CA GLU A 13 14.55 1.41 -29.01
C GLU A 13 13.15 1.96 -28.65
N ARG A 14 12.73 1.87 -27.38
CA ARG A 14 11.40 2.32 -26.95
C ARG A 14 11.47 3.55 -26.02
N PRO A 15 10.61 4.54 -26.23
CA PRO A 15 10.50 5.66 -25.31
C PRO A 15 10.05 5.19 -23.93
N ALA A 16 10.61 5.80 -22.90
CA ALA A 16 10.19 5.61 -21.53
C ALA A 16 8.83 6.27 -21.32
N ASP A 17 7.91 5.50 -20.74
CA ASP A 17 6.57 5.95 -20.36
C ASP A 17 6.53 6.42 -18.89
N GLY A 18 7.55 6.05 -18.10
CA GLY A 18 7.70 6.53 -16.73
C GLY A 18 9.00 6.07 -16.08
N THR A 19 9.08 6.35 -14.78
CA THR A 19 10.25 6.01 -13.95
C THR A 19 9.83 5.05 -12.84
N CYS A 20 10.58 3.97 -12.66
CA CYS A 20 10.36 3.01 -11.58
C CYS A 20 10.50 3.71 -10.22
N SER A 21 9.43 3.69 -9.41
CA SER A 21 9.40 4.34 -8.10
C SER A 21 10.35 3.73 -7.06
N ARG A 22 10.91 2.54 -7.32
CA ARG A 22 11.85 1.85 -6.41
C ARG A 22 13.32 2.09 -6.76
N CYS A 23 13.69 1.97 -8.04
CA CYS A 23 15.09 2.01 -8.46
C CYS A 23 15.43 3.20 -9.39
N GLY A 24 14.46 4.05 -9.73
CA GLY A 24 14.68 5.23 -10.57
C GLY A 24 14.91 4.93 -12.05
N THR A 25 14.77 3.67 -12.49
CA THR A 25 15.01 3.28 -13.88
C THR A 25 13.85 3.67 -14.79
N PHE A 26 14.16 4.20 -15.98
CA PHE A 26 13.18 4.48 -17.04
C PHE A 26 12.57 3.19 -17.61
N VAL A 27 11.24 3.14 -17.69
CA VAL A 27 10.47 1.97 -18.13
C VAL A 27 9.51 2.34 -19.26
N CYS A 28 9.43 1.51 -20.29
CA CYS A 28 8.40 1.63 -21.33
C CYS A 28 7.06 1.05 -20.85
N GLU A 29 6.00 1.29 -21.63
CA GLU A 29 4.65 0.77 -21.38
C GLU A 29 4.57 -0.76 -21.20
N HIS A 30 5.52 -1.50 -21.79
CA HIS A 30 5.55 -2.96 -21.73
C HIS A 30 6.25 -3.48 -20.48
N CYS A 31 7.29 -2.77 -20.04
CA CYS A 31 8.08 -3.09 -18.84
C CYS A 31 7.45 -2.56 -17.56
N ARG A 32 6.55 -1.56 -17.64
CA ARG A 32 5.87 -1.02 -16.46
C ARG A 32 4.95 -2.06 -15.83
N ARG A 33 4.97 -2.14 -14.51
CA ARG A 33 4.04 -2.93 -13.69
C ARG A 33 3.50 -2.03 -12.60
N TRP A 34 2.19 -2.07 -12.40
CA TRP A 34 1.51 -1.31 -11.36
C TRP A 34 1.38 -2.16 -10.10
N GLN A 35 1.88 -1.65 -8.98
CA GLN A 35 1.73 -2.27 -7.67
C GLN A 35 1.27 -1.21 -6.67
N VAL A 36 0.01 -1.33 -6.22
CA VAL A 36 -0.64 -0.46 -5.22
C VAL A 36 -0.27 1.02 -5.37
N GLY A 37 -0.55 1.60 -6.55
CA GLY A 37 -0.31 3.02 -6.82
C GLY A 37 1.14 3.41 -7.14
N ARG A 38 2.09 2.45 -7.15
CA ARG A 38 3.46 2.65 -7.60
C ARG A 38 3.69 2.02 -8.96
N MET A 39 4.49 2.70 -9.79
CA MET A 39 4.97 2.15 -11.05
C MET A 39 6.34 1.50 -10.82
N LEU A 40 6.46 0.21 -11.09
CA LEU A 40 7.69 -0.56 -10.92
C LEU A 40 8.18 -1.13 -12.26
N CYS A 41 9.49 -1.34 -12.37
CA CYS A 41 10.05 -2.15 -13.44
C CYS A 41 9.81 -3.64 -13.17
N LEU A 42 9.86 -4.46 -14.23
CA LEU A 42 9.62 -5.90 -14.14
C LEU A 42 10.46 -6.58 -13.04
N ARG A 43 11.75 -6.25 -12.94
CA ARG A 43 12.65 -6.83 -11.94
C ARG A 43 12.24 -6.45 -10.51
N CYS A 44 12.00 -5.16 -10.26
CA CYS A 44 11.56 -4.68 -8.94
C CYS A 44 10.19 -5.24 -8.55
N HIS A 45 9.30 -5.43 -9.53
CA HIS A 45 7.99 -6.05 -9.32
C HIS A 45 8.10 -7.54 -8.96
N GLN A 46 8.95 -8.29 -9.66
CA GLN A 46 9.21 -9.71 -9.33
C GLN A 46 9.79 -9.86 -7.92
N VAL A 47 10.73 -9.00 -7.53
CA VAL A 47 11.28 -8.99 -6.16
C VAL A 47 10.19 -8.67 -5.14
N ALA A 48 9.33 -7.69 -5.42
CA ALA A 48 8.25 -7.30 -4.53
C ALA A 48 7.15 -8.38 -4.39
N LEU A 49 6.96 -9.26 -5.38
CA LEU A 49 6.05 -10.41 -5.28
C LEU A 49 6.62 -11.54 -4.41
N GLY A 50 7.95 -11.69 -4.36
CA GLY A 50 8.62 -12.73 -3.57
C GLY A 50 8.88 -12.36 -2.10
N GLU A 51 8.86 -11.07 -1.76
CA GLU A 51 9.04 -10.60 -0.39
C GLU A 51 7.79 -10.93 0.46
N LYS A 52 7.92 -11.83 1.44
CA LYS A 52 6.84 -12.12 2.40
C LYS A 52 6.38 -10.84 3.10
N PRO A 53 5.07 -10.63 3.32
CA PRO A 53 4.56 -9.45 4.01
C PRO A 53 5.20 -9.32 5.39
N SER A 54 5.46 -8.08 5.81
CA SER A 54 6.15 -7.81 7.06
C SER A 54 5.37 -8.32 8.28
N ARG A 55 6.09 -8.60 9.39
CA ARG A 55 5.46 -9.03 10.65
C ARG A 55 4.44 -8.00 11.16
N ARG A 56 4.67 -6.71 10.89
CA ARG A 56 3.74 -5.61 11.22
C ARG A 56 2.47 -5.66 10.38
N ALA A 57 2.58 -5.91 9.07
CA ALA A 57 1.42 -6.07 8.19
C ALA A 57 0.54 -7.25 8.61
N ASN A 58 1.14 -8.39 8.99
CA ASN A 58 0.40 -9.54 9.51
C ASN A 58 -0.29 -9.24 10.85
N VAL A 59 0.38 -8.52 11.76
CA VAL A 59 -0.24 -8.09 13.02
C VAL A 59 -1.40 -7.13 12.77
N ALA A 60 -1.25 -6.16 11.87
CA ALA A 60 -2.31 -5.24 11.50
C ALA A 60 -3.55 -5.98 10.93
N LEU A 61 -3.34 -7.01 10.10
CA LEU A 61 -4.41 -7.85 9.58
C LEU A 61 -5.13 -8.62 10.71
N ALA A 62 -4.39 -9.20 11.66
CA ALA A 62 -4.98 -9.92 12.78
C ALA A 62 -5.85 -9.00 13.67
N PHE A 63 -5.38 -7.79 13.97
CA PHE A 63 -6.17 -6.79 14.71
C PHE A 63 -7.40 -6.31 13.92
N ALA A 64 -7.31 -6.21 12.59
CA ALA A 64 -8.45 -5.89 11.75
C ALA A 64 -9.54 -6.98 11.83
N THR A 65 -9.16 -8.26 11.85
CA THR A 65 -10.10 -9.38 12.06
C THR A 65 -10.71 -9.37 13.46
N LEU A 66 -9.89 -9.15 14.49
CA LEU A 66 -10.35 -9.05 15.88
C LEU A 66 -11.25 -7.82 16.13
N GLY A 67 -11.16 -6.81 15.27
CA GLY A 67 -12.04 -5.63 15.27
C GLY A 67 -13.52 -5.98 15.18
N PHE A 68 -13.89 -7.12 14.60
CA PHE A 68 -15.28 -7.55 14.53
C PHE A 68 -15.89 -7.94 15.89
N CYS A 69 -15.07 -8.21 16.93
CA CYS A 69 -15.57 -8.61 18.25
C CYS A 69 -15.95 -7.42 19.16
N GLY A 70 -15.72 -6.18 18.73
CA GLY A 70 -16.01 -5.01 19.59
C GLY A 70 -15.60 -3.66 19.02
N PHE A 71 -15.21 -3.59 17.75
CA PHE A 71 -14.82 -2.41 16.96
C PHE A 71 -13.55 -1.67 17.43
N VAL A 72 -13.22 -1.67 18.73
CA VAL A 72 -12.04 -1.01 19.33
C VAL A 72 -10.71 -1.55 18.80
N PRO A 73 -10.50 -2.87 18.60
CA PRO A 73 -9.26 -3.38 18.00
C PRO A 73 -9.03 -2.87 16.56
N GLY A 74 -10.11 -2.50 15.85
CA GLY A 74 -10.04 -1.89 14.52
C GLY A 74 -9.35 -0.52 14.50
N LEU A 75 -9.36 0.22 15.62
CA LEU A 75 -8.66 1.51 15.75
C LEU A 75 -7.14 1.32 15.76
N VAL A 76 -6.67 0.25 16.42
CA VAL A 76 -5.25 -0.13 16.45
C VAL A 76 -4.76 -0.46 15.03
N ALA A 77 -5.61 -1.11 14.22
CA ALA A 77 -5.30 -1.41 12.82
C ALA A 77 -5.10 -0.15 11.95
N ILE A 78 -5.81 0.96 12.24
CA ILE A 78 -5.61 2.25 11.54
C ILE A 78 -4.20 2.78 11.80
N VAL A 79 -3.80 2.83 13.07
CA VAL A 79 -2.49 3.37 13.48
C VAL A 79 -1.35 2.53 12.90
N LEU A 80 -1.44 1.20 13.03
CA LEU A 80 -0.43 0.29 12.50
C LEU A 80 -0.36 0.32 10.97
N GLY A 81 -1.50 0.40 10.28
CA GLY A 81 -1.55 0.54 8.82
C GLY A 81 -0.88 1.84 8.34
N HIS A 82 -1.09 2.96 9.04
CA HIS A 82 -0.41 4.22 8.74
C HIS A 82 1.09 4.17 8.99
N GLN A 83 1.52 3.57 10.11
CA GLN A 83 2.94 3.43 10.43
C GLN A 83 3.68 2.57 9.38
N GLU A 84 3.07 1.46 8.95
CA GLU A 84 3.66 0.59 7.94
C GLU A 84 3.73 1.28 6.56
N LEU A 85 2.68 1.97 6.12
CA LEU A 85 2.71 2.75 4.88
C LEU A 85 3.75 3.88 4.91
N ALA A 86 3.96 4.49 6.07
CA ALA A 86 5.01 5.48 6.25
C ALA A 86 6.41 4.85 6.17
N ALA A 87 6.62 3.68 6.78
CA ALA A 87 7.88 2.94 6.71
C ALA A 87 8.20 2.48 5.27
N ILE A 88 7.21 1.98 4.52
CA ILE A 88 7.39 1.58 3.12
C ILE A 88 7.72 2.80 2.23
N ARG A 89 7.14 3.97 2.52
CA ARG A 89 7.48 5.22 1.80
C ARG A 89 8.91 5.69 2.09
N ARG A 90 9.42 5.49 3.29
CA ARG A 90 10.80 5.79 3.67
C ARG A 90 11.82 4.73 3.22
N GLY A 91 11.36 3.62 2.64
CA GLY A 91 12.22 2.49 2.24
C GLY A 91 12.69 1.61 3.40
N GLU A 92 12.11 1.77 4.60
CA GLU A 92 12.47 1.02 5.81
C GLU A 92 11.75 -0.34 5.92
N ALA A 93 10.71 -0.55 5.12
CA ALA A 93 9.90 -1.76 5.12
C ALA A 93 9.66 -2.27 3.68
N PRO A 94 9.51 -3.60 3.49
CA PRO A 94 9.31 -4.19 2.17
C PRO A 94 7.99 -3.72 1.54
N GLY A 95 8.05 -3.39 0.24
CA GLY A 95 6.89 -2.89 -0.51
C GLY A 95 5.77 -3.91 -0.68
N SER A 96 6.05 -5.20 -0.50
CA SER A 96 5.05 -6.26 -0.53
C SER A 96 3.95 -6.10 0.53
N GLY A 97 4.25 -5.42 1.65
CA GLY A 97 3.29 -5.14 2.73
C GLY A 97 2.29 -4.01 2.41
N GLU A 98 2.47 -3.27 1.30
CA GLU A 98 1.67 -2.08 1.00
C GLU A 98 0.19 -2.39 0.84
N GLY A 99 -0.15 -3.47 0.10
CA GLY A 99 -1.54 -3.90 -0.07
C GLY A 99 -2.21 -4.28 1.25
N VAL A 100 -1.51 -5.03 2.10
CA VAL A 100 -2.00 -5.45 3.42
C VAL A 100 -2.19 -4.25 4.35
N ALA A 101 -1.25 -3.29 4.35
CA ALA A 101 -1.34 -2.09 5.17
C ALA A 101 -2.49 -1.16 4.73
N VAL A 102 -2.72 -1.00 3.42
CA VAL A 102 -3.89 -0.28 2.88
C VAL A 102 -5.19 -0.97 3.29
N LEU A 103 -5.27 -2.29 3.15
CA LEU A 103 -6.46 -3.05 3.51
C LEU A 103 -6.77 -2.92 5.01
N ALA A 104 -5.78 -3.16 5.87
CA ALA A 104 -5.93 -3.05 7.32
C ALA A 104 -6.40 -1.65 7.76
N ARG A 105 -5.84 -0.60 7.15
CA ARG A 105 -6.27 0.79 7.41
C ARG A 105 -7.71 1.03 7.00
N ASN A 106 -8.11 0.60 5.79
CA ASN A 106 -9.46 0.83 5.28
C ASN A 106 -10.51 0.05 6.10
N VAL A 107 -10.21 -1.20 6.48
CA VAL A 107 -11.06 -1.99 7.39
C VAL A 107 -11.16 -1.34 8.77
N GLY A 108 -10.08 -0.76 9.29
CA GLY A 108 -10.11 0.01 10.54
C GLY A 108 -11.05 1.21 10.47
N TRP A 109 -11.00 1.99 9.39
CA TRP A 109 -11.92 3.11 9.14
C TRP A 109 -13.38 2.67 9.06
N PHE A 110 -13.64 1.53 8.41
CA PHE A 110 -14.98 0.95 8.36
C PHE A 110 -15.52 0.61 9.77
N HIS A 111 -14.70 -0.02 10.62
CA HIS A 111 -15.08 -0.31 12.00
C HIS A 111 -15.35 0.96 12.81
N LEU A 112 -14.53 2.00 12.65
CA LEU A 112 -14.74 3.29 13.32
C LEU A 112 -16.07 3.93 12.88
N ALA A 113 -16.36 3.94 11.58
CA ALA A 113 -17.60 4.49 11.05
C ALA A 113 -18.83 3.78 11.63
N LEU A 114 -18.83 2.44 11.64
CA LEU A 114 -19.91 1.66 12.24
C LEU A 114 -20.06 1.94 13.75
N LEU A 115 -18.96 2.01 14.49
CA LEU A 115 -18.99 2.32 15.92
C LEU A 115 -19.63 3.68 16.19
N VAL A 116 -19.27 4.71 15.41
CA VAL A 116 -19.87 6.05 15.52
C VAL A 116 -21.37 6.01 15.23
N ILE A 117 -21.80 5.30 14.18
CA ILE A 117 -23.23 5.15 13.84
C ILE A 117 -24.00 4.50 15.00
N VAL A 118 -23.45 3.44 15.60
CA VAL A 118 -24.08 2.75 16.74
C VAL A 118 -24.17 3.68 17.95
N VAL A 119 -23.11 4.39 18.30
CA VAL A 119 -23.09 5.32 19.44
C VAL A 119 -24.10 6.46 19.25
N ILE A 120 -24.16 7.07 18.06
CA ILE A 120 -25.15 8.10 17.74
C ILE A 120 -26.57 7.53 17.82
N GLY A 121 -26.80 6.35 17.24
CA GLY A 121 -28.11 5.68 17.27
C GLY A 121 -28.58 5.36 18.68
N LEU A 122 -27.67 4.99 19.60
CA LEU A 122 -27.99 4.81 21.01
C LEU A 122 -28.25 6.13 21.72
N ALA A 123 -27.44 7.17 21.45
CA ALA A 123 -27.61 8.49 22.06
C ALA A 123 -28.91 9.18 21.63
N LEU A 124 -29.37 8.98 20.40
CA LEU A 124 -30.66 9.50 19.91
C LEU A 124 -31.88 8.73 20.45
N ARG A 125 -31.67 7.53 21.02
CA ARG A 125 -32.73 6.70 21.62
C ARG A 125 -32.83 6.87 23.14
N ALA A 126 -31.81 7.45 23.78
CA ALA A 126 -31.76 7.76 25.20
C ALA A 126 -32.40 9.13 25.47
#